data_AF-A0AAW3YWP1-F1
#
_entry.id   AF-A0AAW3YWP1-F1
#
_cell.length_a   1.000
_cell.length_b   1.000
_cell.length_c   1.000
_cell.angle_alpha   90.00
_cell.angle_beta   90.00
_cell.angle_gamma   90.00
#
_symmetry.space_group_name_H-M   'P 1'
#
loop_
_entity.id
_entity.type
_entity.pdbx_description
1 polymer ?
#
loop_
_entity_poly.entity_id
_entity_poly.type
_entity_poly.pdbx_seq_one_letter_code
_entity_poly.pdbx_strand_id
1 'polypeptide(L)'
;MKNDFEIRTTSLSASNKTLTGYVIKWNSRSHVLWDEFVEQFAPKAFNTSLEMGADIRALYEHDPINLLGRTTSGTLQLAEDAIGLRFKLTPPDTQLGHDVLTLVERGD
;
A
#
# COMPACT_ATOMS: atom_id res chain seq x y z
N MET A 1 21.86 -2.09 -14.37
CA MET A 1 20.54 -2.73 -14.16
C MET A 1 19.55 -1.63 -13.88
N LYS A 2 18.49 -1.50 -14.69
CA LYS A 2 17.34 -0.67 -14.31
C LYS A 2 16.61 -1.44 -13.22
N ASN A 3 16.46 -0.85 -12.04
CA ASN A 3 15.52 -1.36 -11.05
C ASN A 3 14.13 -0.96 -11.52
N ASP A 4 13.50 -1.83 -12.33
CA ASP A 4 12.10 -1.68 -12.69
C ASP A 4 11.27 -2.05 -11.46
N PHE A 5 10.93 -1.04 -10.65
CA PHE A 5 9.96 -1.19 -9.57
C PHE A 5 8.56 -1.29 -10.16
N GLU A 6 7.87 -2.40 -9.90
CA GLU A 6 6.47 -2.58 -10.28
C GLU A 6 5.55 -1.94 -9.24
N ILE A 7 4.84 -0.88 -9.62
CA ILE A 7 3.80 -0.26 -8.79
C ILE A 7 2.46 -0.91 -9.11
N ARG A 8 1.94 -1.75 -8.21
CA ARG A 8 0.68 -2.51 -8.40
C ARG A 8 -0.59 -1.83 -7.86
N THR A 9 -0.48 -0.64 -7.27
CA THR A 9 -1.65 0.07 -6.74
C THR A 9 -2.59 0.44 -7.88
N THR A 10 -3.72 -0.29 -8.00
CA THR A 10 -4.70 -0.10 -9.09
C THR A 10 -5.47 1.22 -8.99
N SER A 11 -5.67 1.69 -7.77
CA SER A 11 -6.59 2.78 -7.49
C SER A 11 -6.12 3.42 -6.21
N LEU A 12 -5.48 4.57 -6.36
CA LEU A 12 -5.08 5.43 -5.27
C LEU A 12 -5.94 6.69 -5.37
N SER A 13 -6.68 7.02 -4.32
CA SER A 13 -7.39 8.29 -4.26
C SER A 13 -7.15 8.97 -2.93
N ALA A 14 -6.96 10.28 -3.00
CA ALA A 14 -7.03 11.17 -1.85
C ALA A 14 -8.45 11.77 -1.77
N SER A 15 -9.09 11.65 -0.62
CA SER A 15 -10.35 12.34 -0.30
C SER A 15 -10.40 12.56 1.21
N ASN A 16 -10.82 13.75 1.66
CA ASN A 16 -10.90 14.10 3.08
C ASN A 16 -9.60 13.76 3.86
N LYS A 17 -8.43 14.17 3.33
CA LYS A 17 -7.09 13.89 3.92
C LYS A 17 -6.79 12.40 4.13
N THR A 18 -7.44 11.52 3.39
CA THR A 18 -7.26 10.07 3.49
C THR A 18 -6.89 9.48 2.13
N LEU A 19 -5.87 8.65 2.12
CA LEU A 19 -5.47 7.83 0.98
C LEU A 19 -6.12 6.47 1.07
N THR A 20 -6.75 6.01 -0.01
CA THR A 20 -7.33 4.66 -0.07
C THR A 20 -6.95 3.97 -1.36
N GLY A 21 -6.86 2.65 -1.30
CA GLY A 21 -6.57 1.86 -2.48
C GLY A 21 -6.40 0.38 -2.23
N TYR A 22 -5.93 -0.33 -3.25
CA TYR A 22 -5.54 -1.73 -3.17
C TYR A 22 -4.02 -1.84 -3.25
N VAL A 23 -3.41 -2.41 -2.23
CA VAL A 23 -1.97 -2.73 -2.21
C VAL A 23 -1.70 -3.85 -3.22
N ILE A 24 -2.56 -4.86 -3.21
CA ILE A 24 -2.49 -6.04 -4.06
C ILE A 24 -3.90 -6.42 -4.50
N LYS A 25 -4.05 -6.87 -5.75
CA LYS A 25 -5.25 -7.53 -6.26
C LYS A 25 -5.06 -9.04 -6.33
N TRP A 26 -6.11 -9.79 -6.05
CA TRP A 26 -6.06 -11.24 -6.14
C TRP A 26 -5.91 -11.73 -7.56
N ASN A 27 -5.16 -12.83 -7.71
CA ASN A 27 -4.96 -13.54 -8.97
C ASN A 27 -4.42 -12.65 -10.11
N SER A 28 -3.89 -11.47 -9.79
CA SER A 28 -3.18 -10.61 -10.72
C SER A 28 -1.74 -11.08 -10.78
N ARG A 29 -1.28 -11.47 -11.98
CA ARG A 29 0.10 -11.85 -12.21
C ARG A 29 0.99 -10.61 -12.26
N SER A 30 2.20 -10.77 -11.73
CA SER A 30 3.31 -9.84 -11.91
C SER A 30 3.80 -9.80 -13.36
N HIS A 31 4.72 -8.88 -13.63
CA HIS A 31 5.67 -9.06 -14.73
C HIS A 31 6.54 -10.31 -14.51
N VAL A 32 7.14 -10.83 -15.58
CA VAL A 32 8.13 -11.92 -15.43
C VAL A 32 9.32 -11.35 -14.65
N LEU A 33 9.58 -11.96 -13.49
CA LEU A 33 10.68 -11.61 -12.62
C LEU A 33 11.87 -12.51 -12.96
N TRP A 34 13.03 -11.87 -13.16
CA TRP A 34 14.30 -12.53 -13.50
C TRP A 34 14.22 -13.50 -14.69
N ASP A 35 13.32 -13.24 -15.65
CA ASP A 35 13.05 -14.11 -16.80
C ASP A 35 12.67 -15.58 -16.43
N GLU A 36 12.27 -15.83 -15.19
CA GLU A 36 12.08 -17.20 -14.68
C GLU A 36 10.65 -17.47 -14.18
N PHE A 37 10.04 -16.54 -13.46
CA PHE A 37 8.73 -16.78 -12.86
C PHE A 37 7.83 -15.55 -12.81
N VAL A 38 6.55 -15.80 -12.55
CA VAL A 38 5.54 -14.79 -12.25
C VAL A 38 5.00 -15.03 -10.85
N GLU A 39 4.77 -13.95 -10.12
CA GLU A 39 4.15 -13.95 -8.81
C GLU A 39 2.66 -13.65 -8.94
N GLN A 40 1.86 -14.27 -8.07
CA GLN A 40 0.46 -13.91 -7.86
C GLN A 40 0.07 -14.16 -6.40
N PHE A 41 -0.89 -13.38 -5.89
CA PHE A 41 -1.46 -13.59 -4.56
C PHE A 41 -2.84 -14.21 -4.66
N ALA A 42 -3.06 -15.32 -3.96
CA ALA A 42 -4.38 -15.92 -3.81
C ALA A 42 -5.24 -15.11 -2.83
N PRO A 43 -6.58 -15.14 -2.95
CA PRO A 43 -7.45 -14.64 -1.90
C PRO A 43 -7.09 -15.28 -0.55
N LYS A 44 -7.09 -14.49 0.53
CA LYS A 44 -6.71 -14.90 1.89
C LYS A 44 -5.23 -15.14 2.13
N ALA A 45 -4.36 -14.74 1.21
CA ALA A 45 -2.91 -14.86 1.40
C ALA A 45 -2.38 -14.10 2.63
N PHE A 46 -3.08 -13.05 3.09
CA PHE A 46 -2.65 -12.23 4.22
C PHE A 46 -3.44 -12.46 5.51
N ASN A 47 -4.45 -13.33 5.51
CA ASN A 47 -5.36 -13.51 6.65
C ASN A 47 -4.62 -13.78 7.96
N THR A 48 -3.71 -14.76 7.98
CA THR A 48 -2.91 -15.07 9.18
C THR A 48 -2.10 -13.87 9.66
N SER A 49 -1.50 -13.11 8.75
CA SER A 49 -0.68 -11.95 9.12
C SER A 49 -1.52 -10.80 9.69
N LEU A 50 -2.73 -10.59 9.16
CA LEU A 50 -3.68 -9.62 9.67
C LEU A 50 -4.22 -10.03 11.04
N GLU A 51 -4.56 -11.32 11.23
CA GLU A 51 -5.02 -11.88 12.50
C GLU A 51 -3.95 -11.80 13.60
N MET A 52 -2.67 -11.97 13.25
CA MET A 52 -1.56 -11.80 14.20
C MET A 52 -1.42 -10.37 14.72
N GLY A 53 -1.98 -9.37 14.02
CA GLY A 53 -2.01 -7.99 14.50
C GLY A 53 -0.64 -7.33 14.63
N ALA A 54 0.33 -7.73 13.79
CA ALA A 54 1.66 -7.11 13.79
C ALA A 54 1.59 -5.60 13.47
N ASP A 55 2.56 -4.84 13.98
CA ASP A 55 2.69 -3.43 13.65
C ASP A 55 3.19 -3.26 12.22
N ILE A 56 2.29 -2.84 11.33
CA ILE A 56 2.59 -2.58 9.93
C ILE A 56 2.69 -1.06 9.73
N ARG A 57 3.70 -0.63 8.98
CA ARG A 57 4.04 0.78 8.77
C ARG A 57 3.85 1.15 7.31
N ALA A 58 3.17 2.27 7.06
CA ALA A 58 3.19 2.95 5.78
C ALA A 58 4.35 3.95 5.79
N LEU A 59 5.31 3.76 4.89
CA LEU A 59 6.52 4.57 4.78
C LEU A 59 6.54 5.23 3.40
N TYR A 60 7.07 6.44 3.34
CA TYR A 60 7.40 7.08 2.06
C TYR A 60 8.74 6.53 1.55
N GLU A 61 8.80 6.09 0.29
CA GLU A 61 10.02 5.57 -0.36
C GLU A 61 10.74 4.45 0.42
N HIS A 62 9.98 3.64 1.17
CA HIS A 62 10.50 2.60 2.06
C HIS A 62 11.50 3.10 3.14
N ASP A 63 11.54 4.41 3.39
CA ASP A 63 12.42 5.01 4.41
C ASP A 63 11.74 4.98 5.79
N PRO A 64 12.32 4.28 6.80
CA PRO A 64 11.73 4.18 8.14
C PRO A 64 11.68 5.52 8.90
N ILE A 65 12.43 6.53 8.47
CA ILE A 65 12.36 7.90 9.04
C ILE A 65 11.09 8.60 8.56
N ASN A 66 10.66 8.33 7.33
CA ASN A 66 9.55 8.99 6.67
C ASN A 66 8.23 8.22 6.88
N LEU A 67 7.79 8.17 8.14
CA LEU A 67 6.58 7.44 8.55
C LEU A 67 5.29 8.20 8.17
N LEU A 68 4.40 7.54 7.42
CA LEU A 68 3.09 8.05 7.03
C LEU A 68 1.95 7.47 7.87
N GLY A 69 2.10 6.30 8.48
CA GLY A 69 1.05 5.73 9.31
C GLY A 69 1.36 4.34 9.84
N ARG A 70 0.59 3.88 10.83
CA ARG A 70 0.75 2.56 11.46
C ARG A 70 -0.60 1.92 11.74
N THR A 71 -0.62 0.59 11.72
CA THR A 71 -1.81 -0.18 12.15
C THR A 71 -2.08 0.00 13.63
N THR A 72 -1.03 0.03 14.45
CA THR A 72 -1.14 0.19 15.91
C THR A 72 -1.67 1.55 16.35
N SER A 73 -1.47 2.62 15.57
CA SER A 73 -2.04 3.95 15.83
C SER A 73 -3.40 4.17 15.14
N GLY A 74 -3.91 3.19 14.38
CA GLY A 74 -5.17 3.30 13.64
C GLY A 74 -5.14 4.23 12.41
N THR A 75 -4.00 4.86 12.13
CA THR A 75 -3.81 5.76 10.98
C THR A 75 -3.60 4.99 9.68
N LEU A 76 -3.18 3.73 9.75
CA LEU A 76 -3.23 2.76 8.65
C LEU A 76 -4.22 1.64 9.01
N GLN A 77 -5.12 1.33 8.08
CA GLN A 77 -6.05 0.22 8.17
C GLN A 77 -5.85 -0.66 6.94
N LEU A 78 -5.78 -1.98 7.16
CA LEU A 78 -5.65 -2.99 6.12
C LEU A 78 -6.80 -3.98 6.25
N ALA A 79 -7.38 -4.37 5.13
CA ALA A 79 -8.46 -5.36 5.09
C ALA A 79 -8.41 -6.13 3.77
N GLU A 80 -8.65 -7.43 3.83
CA GLU A 80 -8.93 -8.22 2.64
C GLU A 80 -10.40 -8.08 2.25
N ASP A 81 -10.67 -7.96 0.95
CA ASP A 81 -12.01 -8.05 0.38
C ASP A 81 -12.03 -8.97 -0.86
N ALA A 82 -13.14 -8.98 -1.60
CA ALA A 82 -13.28 -9.81 -2.80
C ALA A 82 -12.32 -9.43 -3.95
N ILE A 83 -11.75 -8.23 -3.92
CA ILE A 83 -10.87 -7.68 -4.97
C ILE A 83 -9.40 -7.86 -4.59
N GLY A 84 -9.04 -7.58 -3.34
CA GLY A 84 -7.63 -7.49 -2.95
C GLY A 84 -7.38 -7.17 -1.48
N LEU A 85 -6.12 -6.87 -1.18
CA LEU A 85 -5.71 -6.26 0.08
C LEU A 85 -5.93 -4.74 -0.02
N ARG A 86 -7.03 -4.26 0.57
CA ARG A 86 -7.38 -2.85 0.63
C ARG A 86 -6.63 -2.17 1.77
N PHE A 87 -6.25 -0.91 1.54
CA PHE A 87 -5.74 -0.03 2.58
C PHE A 87 -6.53 1.27 2.69
N LYS A 88 -6.50 1.84 3.89
CA LYS A 88 -6.93 3.20 4.20
C LYS A 88 -5.87 3.83 5.10
N LEU A 89 -5.32 4.96 4.66
CA LEU A 89 -4.23 5.66 5.32
C LEU A 89 -4.62 7.12 5.55
N THR A 90 -4.43 7.60 6.77
CA THR A 90 -4.52 9.01 7.12
C THR A 90 -3.11 9.49 7.46
N PRO A 91 -2.41 10.16 6.51
CA PRO A 91 -1.08 10.68 6.75
C PRO A 91 -1.06 11.68 7.92
N PRO A 92 0.08 11.85 8.62
CA PRO A 92 0.20 12.83 9.69
C PRO A 92 0.10 14.26 9.13
N ASP A 93 -0.28 15.20 10.00
CA ASP A 93 -0.35 16.64 9.69
C ASP A 93 1.07 17.24 9.73
N THR A 94 1.91 16.80 8.80
CA THR A 94 3.29 17.25 8.59
C THR A 94 3.48 17.66 7.14
N GLN A 95 4.54 18.42 6.84
CA GLN A 95 4.87 18.80 5.46
C GLN A 95 4.86 17.60 4.51
N LEU A 96 5.55 16.52 4.87
CA LEU A 96 5.57 15.28 4.08
C LEU A 96 4.17 14.69 3.88
N GLY A 97 3.33 14.64 4.91
CA GLY A 97 1.97 14.11 4.79
C GLY A 97 1.10 14.95 3.84
N HIS A 98 1.21 16.27 3.90
CA HIS A 98 0.55 17.20 2.99
C HIS A 98 1.05 17.05 1.55
N ASP A 99 2.36 16.92 1.38
CA ASP A 99 3.00 16.77 0.07
C ASP A 99 2.51 15.47 -0.59
N VAL A 100 2.53 14.35 0.13
CA VAL A 100 2.05 13.06 -0.38
C VAL A 100 0.58 13.13 -0.78
N LEU A 101 -0.29 13.75 0.04
CA LEU A 101 -1.69 13.94 -0.31
C LEU A 101 -1.84 14.74 -1.61
N THR A 102 -1.12 15.86 -1.72
CA THR A 102 -1.19 16.77 -2.87
C THR A 102 -0.71 16.11 -4.15
N LEU A 103 0.41 15.37 -4.09
CA LEU A 103 0.96 14.65 -5.24
C LEU A 103 -0.02 13.59 -5.75
N VAL A 104 -0.62 12.83 -4.83
CA VAL A 104 -1.64 11.84 -5.17
C VAL A 104 -2.90 12.48 -5.76
N GLU A 105 -3.37 13.61 -5.21
CA GLU A 105 -4.54 14.33 -5.76
C GLU A 105 -4.29 14.82 -7.18
N ARG A 106 -3.04 15.20 -7.49
CA ARG A 106 -2.63 15.64 -8.83
C ARG A 106 -2.34 14.48 -9.78
N GLY A 107 -2.15 13.27 -9.25
CA GLY A 107 -1.87 12.06 -10.01
C GLY A 107 -0.43 11.94 -10.49
N ASP A 108 0.53 12.50 -9.74
CA ASP A 108 1.97 12.24 -9.93
C ASP A 108 2.37 10.88 -9.31
#